data_AF-A0A960IGM0-F1
#
_entry.id   AF-A0A960IGM0-F1
#
_cell.length_a   1.000
_cell.length_b   1.000
_cell.length_c   1.000
_cell.angle_alpha   90.00
_cell.angle_beta   90.00
_cell.angle_gamma   90.00
#
_symmetry.space_group_name_H-M   'P 1'
#
loop_
_entity.id
_entity.type
_entity.pdbx_description
1 polymer ?
#
loop_
_entity_poly.entity_id
_entity_poly.type
_entity_poly.pdbx_seq_one_letter_code
_entity_poly.pdbx_strand_id
1 'polypeptide(L)'
;EVAGDAEGFSEDLLRPAGNHAVVARVLANLASVHRAHADHEAVVWVQRLRLAIPTTPRTEWVDLASALVATGRYGAAADAFDQAAGVLDGELRDGCLRSARRMRARLN
;
A
#
# COMPACT_ATOMS: atom_id res chain seq x y z
N GLU A 1 -25.42 -31.67 24.88
CA GLU A 1 -25.50 -30.23 24.58
C GLU A 1 -24.09 -29.67 24.55
N VAL A 2 -23.68 -29.04 23.46
CA VAL A 2 -22.42 -28.29 23.42
C VAL A 2 -22.77 -26.87 23.85
N ALA A 3 -22.38 -26.49 25.06
CA ALA A 3 -22.46 -25.11 25.52
C ALA A 3 -21.49 -24.28 24.67
N GLY A 4 -22.01 -23.56 23.68
CA GLY A 4 -21.25 -22.56 22.95
C GLY A 4 -20.92 -21.43 23.90
N ASP A 5 -19.62 -21.15 24.06
CA ASP A 5 -19.13 -20.06 24.90
C ASP A 5 -19.76 -18.75 24.42
N ALA A 6 -20.60 -18.15 25.28
CA ALA A 6 -21.22 -16.86 25.01
C ALA A 6 -20.23 -15.72 25.33
N GLU A 7 -18.97 -15.85 24.89
CA GLU A 7 -18.10 -14.68 24.70
C GLU A 7 -18.72 -13.88 23.55
N GLY A 8 -19.63 -13.01 23.98
CA GLY A 8 -20.79 -12.61 23.22
C GLY A 8 -20.45 -11.74 22.03
N PHE A 9 -21.20 -11.94 20.96
CA PHE A 9 -21.35 -11.01 19.85
C PHE A 9 -21.27 -9.55 20.33
N SER A 10 -20.17 -8.87 19.98
CA SER A 10 -20.02 -7.45 20.27
C SER A 10 -20.85 -6.64 19.27
N GLU A 11 -21.64 -5.70 19.78
CA GLU A 11 -22.44 -4.78 18.95
C GLU A 11 -21.56 -3.89 18.04
N ASP A 12 -20.27 -3.75 18.37
CA ASP A 12 -19.29 -3.09 17.51
C ASP A 12 -19.06 -3.84 16.18
N LEU A 13 -19.31 -5.15 16.13
CA LEU A 13 -19.23 -5.95 14.90
C LEU A 13 -20.37 -5.63 13.92
N LEU A 14 -21.46 -5.03 14.41
CA LEU A 14 -22.63 -4.63 13.62
C LEU A 14 -22.55 -3.18 13.15
N ARG A 15 -21.57 -2.39 13.64
CA ARG A 15 -21.41 -1.00 13.21
C ARG A 15 -21.07 -0.96 11.73
N PRO A 16 -21.83 -0.23 10.90
CA PRO A 16 -21.52 -0.09 9.48
C PRO A 16 -20.11 0.46 9.29
N ALA A 17 -19.31 -0.25 8.50
CA ALA A 17 -18.02 0.28 8.08
C ALA A 17 -18.23 1.53 7.23
N GLY A 18 -17.49 2.60 7.52
CA GLY A 18 -17.54 3.81 6.72
C GLY A 18 -17.12 3.54 5.26
N ASN A 19 -17.69 4.29 4.31
CA ASN A 19 -17.47 4.07 2.88
C ASN A 19 -15.97 3.96 2.49
N HIS A 20 -15.11 4.82 3.05
CA HIS A 20 -13.66 4.75 2.80
C HIS A 20 -13.02 3.46 3.33
N ALA A 21 -13.49 2.93 4.47
CA ALA A 21 -12.98 1.68 5.03
C ALA A 21 -13.36 0.49 4.15
N VAL A 22 -14.58 0.47 3.63
CA VAL A 22 -15.04 -0.56 2.68
C VAL A 22 -14.19 -0.53 1.41
N VAL A 23 -14.02 0.65 0.80
CA VAL A 23 -13.21 0.79 -0.43
C VAL A 23 -11.74 0.43 -0.15
N ALA A 24 -11.15 0.88 0.96
CA ALA A 24 -9.78 0.55 1.32
C ALA A 24 -9.58 -0.97 1.46
N ARG A 25 -10.55 -1.67 2.07
CA ARG A 25 -10.51 -3.13 2.17
C ARG A 25 -10.60 -3.80 0.80
N VAL A 26 -11.52 -3.38 -0.05
CA VAL A 26 -11.67 -3.94 -1.41
C VAL A 26 -10.38 -3.76 -2.20
N LEU A 27 -9.78 -2.57 -2.16
CA LEU A 27 -8.52 -2.30 -2.87
C LEU A 27 -7.34 -3.08 -2.27
N ALA A 28 -7.27 -3.25 -0.95
CA ALA A 28 -6.23 -4.08 -0.33
C ALA A 28 -6.33 -5.55 -0.79
N ASN A 29 -7.56 -6.08 -0.86
CA ASN A 29 -7.80 -7.43 -1.37
C ASN A 29 -7.42 -7.53 -2.85
N LEU A 30 -7.79 -6.54 -3.66
CA LEU A 30 -7.48 -6.51 -5.09
C LEU A 30 -5.95 -6.43 -5.34
N ALA A 31 -5.23 -5.62 -4.56
CA ALA A 31 -3.77 -5.57 -4.61
C ALA A 31 -3.15 -6.94 -4.28
N SER A 32 -3.68 -7.65 -3.29
CA SER A 32 -3.22 -9.00 -2.93
C SER A 32 -3.40 -9.98 -4.09
N VAL A 33 -4.56 -9.97 -4.75
CA VAL A 33 -4.84 -10.82 -5.91
C VAL A 33 -3.89 -10.50 -7.07
N HIS A 34 -3.74 -9.23 -7.46
CA HIS A 34 -2.85 -8.87 -8.56
C HIS A 34 -1.37 -9.19 -8.26
N ARG A 35 -0.92 -9.03 -7.01
CA ARG A 35 0.42 -9.46 -6.58
C ARG A 35 0.61 -10.97 -6.75
N ALA A 36 -0.39 -11.77 -6.38
CA ALA A 36 -0.33 -13.23 -6.55
C ALA A 36 -0.23 -13.64 -8.02
N HIS A 37 -0.79 -12.85 -8.93
CA HIS A 37 -0.70 -13.06 -10.38
C HIS A 37 0.49 -12.35 -11.05
N ALA A 38 1.39 -11.71 -10.28
CA ALA A 38 2.48 -10.88 -10.79
C ALA A 38 2.04 -9.79 -11.80
N ASP A 39 0.80 -9.32 -11.70
CA ASP A 39 0.26 -8.24 -12.53
C ASP A 39 0.68 -6.88 -11.95
N HIS A 40 1.93 -6.51 -12.21
CA HIS A 40 2.54 -5.31 -11.64
C HIS A 40 1.86 -4.02 -12.12
N GLU A 41 1.29 -3.99 -13.32
CA GLU A 41 0.54 -2.84 -13.83
C GLU A 41 -0.74 -2.61 -13.05
N ALA A 42 -1.51 -3.67 -12.82
CA ALA A 42 -2.70 -3.57 -11.99
C ALA A 42 -2.34 -3.20 -10.54
N VAL A 43 -1.25 -3.72 -9.98
CA VAL A 43 -0.77 -3.30 -8.65
C VAL A 43 -0.46 -1.80 -8.61
N VAL A 44 0.20 -1.23 -9.63
CA VAL A 44 0.44 0.23 -9.70
C VAL A 44 -0.88 0.99 -9.69
N TRP A 45 -1.86 0.57 -10.48
CA TRP A 45 -3.18 1.21 -10.52
C TRP A 45 -3.89 1.14 -9.17
N VAL A 46 -3.95 -0.04 -8.54
CA VAL A 46 -4.59 -0.21 -7.22
C VAL A 46 -3.90 0.64 -6.15
N GLN A 47 -2.57 0.69 -6.11
CA GLN A 47 -1.85 1.48 -5.12
C GLN A 47 -2.10 2.99 -5.27
N ARG A 48 -2.23 3.48 -6.51
CA ARG A 48 -2.64 4.88 -6.75
C ARG A 48 -4.03 5.18 -6.22
N LEU A 49 -5.00 4.28 -6.43
CA LEU A 49 -6.34 4.43 -5.85
C LEU A 49 -6.32 4.42 -4.33
N ARG A 50 -5.52 3.53 -3.71
CA ARG A 50 -5.39 3.49 -2.25
C ARG A 50 -4.82 4.80 -1.71
N LEU A 51 -3.77 5.36 -2.33
CA LEU A 51 -3.19 6.65 -1.91
C LEU A 51 -4.13 7.85 -2.11
N ALA A 52 -5.17 7.72 -2.95
CA ALA A 52 -6.22 8.75 -3.08
C ALA A 52 -7.23 8.72 -1.93
N ILE A 53 -7.30 7.65 -1.13
CA ILE A 53 -8.17 7.57 0.04
C ILE A 53 -7.54 8.34 1.20
N PRO A 54 -8.22 9.35 1.79
CA PRO A 54 -7.62 10.21 2.81
C PRO A 54 -7.09 9.49 4.05
N THR A 55 -7.69 8.36 4.42
CA THR A 55 -7.32 7.57 5.59
C THR A 55 -6.20 6.57 5.32
N THR A 56 -5.73 6.45 4.07
CA THR A 56 -4.66 5.51 3.73
C THR A 56 -3.33 5.97 4.34
N PRO A 57 -2.60 5.09 5.03
CA PRO A 57 -1.29 5.42 5.56
C PRO A 57 -0.34 5.84 4.44
N ARG A 58 0.38 6.95 4.64
CA ARG A 58 1.40 7.41 3.68
C ARG A 58 2.57 6.42 3.54
N THR A 59 2.70 5.45 4.44
CA THR A 59 3.67 4.35 4.29
C THR A 59 3.44 3.49 3.04
N GLU A 60 2.23 3.52 2.46
CA GLU A 60 1.87 2.84 1.20
C GLU A 60 2.63 3.36 -0.03
N TRP A 61 3.32 4.50 0.07
CA TRP A 61 4.22 4.99 -0.98
C TRP A 61 5.35 3.99 -1.30
N VAL A 62 5.80 3.19 -0.32
CA VAL A 62 6.82 2.14 -0.54
C VAL A 62 6.31 1.04 -1.46
N ASP A 63 5.04 0.63 -1.28
CA ASP A 63 4.41 -0.40 -2.10
C ASP A 63 4.19 0.09 -3.53
N LEU A 64 3.79 1.37 -3.71
CA LEU A 64 3.70 1.98 -5.04
C LEU A 64 5.08 2.06 -5.70
N ALA A 65 6.10 2.51 -4.97
CA ALA A 65 7.47 2.61 -5.50
C ALA A 65 7.97 1.24 -5.98
N SER A 66 7.76 0.19 -5.18
CA SER A 66 8.15 -1.19 -5.52
C SER A 66 7.44 -1.70 -6.79
N ALA A 67 6.15 -1.45 -6.93
CA ALA A 67 5.41 -1.81 -8.15
C ALA A 67 5.87 -1.02 -9.38
N LEU A 68 6.22 0.25 -9.22
CA LEU A 68 6.79 1.08 -10.30
C LEU A 68 8.18 0.58 -10.72
N VAL A 69 9.01 0.11 -9.79
CA VAL A 69 10.28 -0.55 -10.13
C VAL A 69 10.05 -1.81 -10.95
N ALA A 70 9.10 -2.65 -10.55
CA ALA A 70 8.79 -3.90 -11.25
C ALA A 70 8.28 -3.68 -12.69
N THR A 71 7.68 -2.52 -12.96
CA THR A 71 7.23 -2.12 -14.31
C THR A 71 8.26 -1.30 -15.09
N GLY A 72 9.49 -1.14 -14.57
CA GLY A 72 10.57 -0.39 -15.23
C GLY A 72 10.40 1.13 -15.18
N ARG A 73 9.42 1.65 -14.44
CA ARG A 73 9.11 3.09 -14.33
C ARG A 73 10.00 3.77 -13.29
N TYR A 74 11.31 3.76 -13.50
CA TYR A 74 12.29 4.14 -12.48
C TYR A 74 12.17 5.61 -12.03
N GLY A 75 11.82 6.55 -12.91
CA GLY A 75 11.62 7.96 -12.52
C GLY A 75 10.50 8.12 -11.52
N ALA A 76 9.31 7.60 -11.85
CA ALA A 76 8.16 7.63 -10.96
C ALA A 76 8.40 6.81 -9.66
N ALA A 77 9.16 5.71 -9.75
CA ALA A 77 9.55 4.95 -8.57
C ALA A 77 10.44 5.76 -7.61
N ALA A 78 11.38 6.54 -8.16
CA ALA A 78 12.24 7.40 -7.35
C ALA A 78 11.42 8.45 -6.59
N ASP A 79 10.49 9.10 -7.27
CA ASP A 79 9.63 10.12 -6.66
C ASP A 79 8.73 9.51 -5.57
N ALA A 80 8.20 8.30 -5.80
CA ALA A 80 7.43 7.58 -4.79
C ALA A 80 8.27 7.20 -3.56
N PHE A 81 9.53 6.80 -3.73
CA PHE A 81 10.44 6.57 -2.60
C PHE A 81 10.73 7.86 -1.83
N ASP A 82 10.83 9.02 -2.49
CA ASP A 82 11.01 10.31 -1.81
C ASP A 82 9.76 10.68 -0.99
N GLN A 83 8.55 10.43 -1.51
CA GLN A 83 7.31 10.61 -0.74
C GLN A 83 7.29 9.71 0.51
N ALA A 84 7.72 8.45 0.40
CA ALA A 84 7.85 7.55 1.54
C ALA A 84 8.89 8.05 2.55
N ALA A 85 10.04 8.54 2.08
CA ALA A 85 11.08 9.10 2.95
C ALA A 85 10.65 10.38 3.68
N GLY A 86 9.64 11.10 3.17
CA GLY A 86 9.07 12.27 3.83
C GLY A 86 8.21 11.95 5.06
N VAL A 87 7.83 10.68 5.26
CA VAL A 87 6.95 10.25 6.38
C VAL A 87 7.54 9.15 7.25
N LEU A 88 8.57 8.45 6.77
CA LEU A 88 9.29 7.43 7.51
C LEU A 88 10.50 8.04 8.24
N ASP A 89 10.97 7.35 9.27
CA ASP A 89 12.11 7.77 10.09
C ASP A 89 13.22 6.71 10.10
N GLY A 90 14.41 7.12 10.57
CA GLY A 90 15.56 6.26 10.79
C GLY A 90 16.00 5.47 9.56
N GLU A 91 16.32 4.18 9.76
CA GLU A 91 16.85 3.32 8.70
C GLU A 91 15.89 3.15 7.51
N LEU A 92 14.58 3.19 7.76
CA LEU A 92 13.57 3.05 6.72
C LEU A 92 13.58 4.26 5.77
N ARG A 93 13.70 5.47 6.33
CA ARG A 93 13.88 6.71 5.56
C ARG A 93 15.14 6.63 4.70
N ASP A 94 16.26 6.25 5.30
CA ASP A 94 17.54 6.16 4.59
C ASP A 94 17.51 5.10 3.49
N GLY A 95 16.82 3.98 3.73
CA GLY A 95 16.56 2.94 2.73
C GLY A 95 15.78 3.46 1.52
N CYS A 96 14.75 4.27 1.75
CA CYS A 96 13.98 4.92 0.69
C CYS A 96 14.83 5.90 -0.12
N LEU A 97 15.60 6.76 0.55
CA LEU A 97 16.49 7.73 -0.12
C LEU A 97 17.57 7.04 -0.97
N ARG A 98 18.18 5.96 -0.46
CA ARG A 98 19.12 5.14 -1.24
C ARG A 98 18.45 4.52 -2.47
N SER A 99 17.23 4.01 -2.30
CA SER A 99 16.45 3.42 -3.39
C SER A 99 16.11 4.46 -4.46
N ALA A 100 15.67 5.67 -4.07
CA ALA A 100 15.39 6.77 -4.99
C ALA A 100 16.63 7.15 -5.83
N ARG A 101 17.78 7.34 -5.18
CA ARG A 101 19.06 7.61 -5.88
C ARG A 101 19.42 6.51 -6.87
N ARG A 102 19.28 5.25 -6.47
CA ARG A 102 19.54 4.09 -7.35
C ARG A 102 18.60 4.07 -8.56
N MET A 103 17.33 4.43 -8.38
CA MET A 103 16.38 4.49 -9.50
C MET A 103 16.73 5.61 -10.47
N ARG A 104 17.11 6.80 -9.98
CA ARG A 104 17.57 7.90 -10.83
C ARG A 104 18.84 7.55 -11.60
N ALA A 105 19.79 6.87 -10.95
CA ALA A 105 21.03 6.43 -11.61
C ALA A 105 20.80 5.46 -12.79
N ARG A 106 19.67 4.74 -12.84
CA ARG A 106 19.32 3.86 -13.97
C ARG A 106 18.80 4.60 -15.21
N LEU A 107 18.48 5.88 -15.08
CA LEU A 107 17.96 6.71 -16.18
C LEU A 107 19.04 7.49 -16.93
N ASN A 108 20.26 7.54 -16.37
CA ASN A 108 21.45 8.13 -16.97
C ASN A 108 22.28 7.05 -17.64
#